data_AF-A0A817LZN0-F1
#
_entry.id   AF-A0A817LZN0-F1
#
_cell.length_a   1.000
_cell.length_b   1.000
_cell.length_c   1.000
_cell.angle_alpha   90.00
_cell.angle_beta   90.00
_cell.angle_gamma   90.00
#
_symmetry.space_group_name_H-M   'P 1'
#
loop_
_entity.id
_entity.type
_entity.pdbx_description
1 polymer ?
#
loop_
_entity_poly.entity_id
_entity_poly.type
_entity_poly.pdbx_seq_one_letter_code
_entity_poly.pdbx_strand_id
1 'polypeptide(L)'
;MIHSVNPFKGGTSTDELEKLNPKGEVPVLIIDGKKLLQSIPIIEYIDETRQVEPRLLPEDPYQRYQARLISKIIASSIQPLQKLSVLKRVGEEKNAEWAHDFIKLGLYAVEKALEESAGKYCVGDRVTIADCCLPPQLYNARLFKVDLTAYPIMTAIEERLNELPAFKEAHPNRQSDYVEE
;
A
#
# COMPACT_ATOMS: atom_id res chain seq x y z
N MET A 1 -0.05 3.27 -20.56
CA MET A 1 -0.63 1.94 -20.82
C MET A 1 -0.42 1.11 -19.57
N ILE A 2 -1.45 0.44 -19.06
CA ILE A 2 -1.35 -0.45 -17.89
C ILE A 2 -1.21 -1.88 -18.41
N HIS A 3 -0.25 -2.63 -17.87
CA HIS A 3 -0.06 -4.05 -18.18
C HIS A 3 -0.30 -4.85 -16.90
N SER A 4 -1.35 -5.67 -16.92
CA SER A 4 -1.76 -6.48 -15.78
C SER A 4 -0.96 -7.78 -15.70
N VAL A 5 -0.60 -8.18 -14.47
CA VAL A 5 0.11 -9.43 -14.19
C VAL A 5 -0.72 -10.20 -13.18
N ASN A 6 -1.15 -11.42 -13.52
CA ASN A 6 -1.95 -12.25 -12.64
C ASN A 6 -1.03 -13.10 -11.72
N PRO A 7 -0.98 -12.82 -10.41
CA PRO A 7 -0.08 -13.53 -9.49
C PRO A 7 -0.51 -14.98 -9.19
N PHE A 8 -1.70 -15.41 -9.62
CA PHE A 8 -2.27 -16.74 -9.38
C PHE A 8 -2.16 -17.69 -10.58
N LYS A 9 -1.99 -17.19 -11.82
CA LYS A 9 -1.85 -17.98 -13.06
C LYS A 9 -0.43 -17.92 -13.66
N GLY A 10 0.57 -18.38 -12.90
CA GLY A 10 1.98 -18.36 -13.30
C GLY A 10 2.84 -17.35 -12.50
N GLY A 11 2.20 -16.48 -11.72
CA GLY A 11 2.88 -15.62 -10.75
C GLY A 11 3.40 -14.31 -11.33
N THR A 12 4.09 -13.55 -10.49
CA THR A 12 4.87 -12.37 -10.87
C THR A 12 6.25 -12.73 -11.47
N SER A 13 6.52 -14.03 -11.67
CA SER A 13 7.72 -14.57 -12.31
C SER A 13 7.42 -14.96 -13.76
N THR A 14 7.12 -13.96 -14.60
CA THR A 14 7.15 -14.16 -16.05
C THR A 14 8.51 -13.71 -16.57
N ASP A 15 9.05 -14.38 -17.60
CA ASP A 15 10.32 -13.99 -18.23
C ASP A 15 10.37 -12.51 -18.61
N GLU A 16 9.22 -11.92 -18.96
CA GLU A 16 9.09 -10.50 -19.27
C GLU A 16 9.18 -9.61 -18.03
N LEU A 17 8.49 -9.98 -16.94
CA LEU A 17 8.57 -9.22 -15.69
C LEU A 17 9.95 -9.36 -15.04
N GLU A 18 10.62 -10.50 -15.14
CA GLU A 18 11.98 -10.69 -14.62
C GLU A 18 13.02 -9.84 -15.35
N LYS A 19 12.87 -9.64 -16.67
CA LYS A 19 13.69 -8.68 -17.44
C LYS A 19 13.49 -7.24 -16.96
N LEU A 20 12.28 -6.91 -16.50
CA LEU A 20 11.95 -5.58 -15.99
C LEU A 20 12.37 -5.40 -14.52
N ASN A 21 12.07 -6.36 -13.67
CA ASN A 21 12.40 -6.39 -12.26
C ASN A 21 13.02 -7.75 -11.93
N PRO A 22 14.33 -7.84 -11.62
CA PRO A 22 14.99 -9.10 -11.31
C PRO A 22 14.39 -9.90 -10.15
N LYS A 23 13.55 -9.26 -9.30
CA LYS A 23 12.78 -9.96 -8.26
C LYS A 23 11.48 -10.59 -8.75
N GLY A 24 11.09 -10.34 -10.00
CA GLY A 24 9.78 -10.73 -10.52
C GLY A 24 8.66 -10.15 -9.66
N GLU A 25 8.70 -8.84 -9.35
CA GLU A 25 7.72 -8.19 -8.48
C GLU A 25 7.06 -6.99 -9.18
N VAL A 26 5.78 -6.79 -8.92
CA VAL A 26 5.06 -5.56 -9.26
C VAL A 26 5.01 -4.63 -8.05
N PRO A 27 4.88 -3.29 -8.23
CA PRO A 27 4.80 -2.59 -9.51
C PRO A 27 6.16 -2.35 -10.17
N VAL A 28 6.13 -2.25 -11.51
CA VAL A 28 7.19 -1.64 -12.33
C VAL A 28 6.56 -0.44 -13.05
N LEU A 29 7.16 0.73 -12.92
CA LEU A 29 6.69 1.94 -13.58
C LEU A 29 7.72 2.41 -14.61
N ILE A 30 7.30 2.56 -15.87
CA ILE A 30 8.13 3.13 -16.94
C ILE A 30 7.61 4.54 -17.24
N ILE A 31 8.37 5.56 -16.83
CA ILE A 31 8.07 6.98 -17.06
C ILE A 31 9.37 7.75 -17.33
N ASP A 32 9.31 8.86 -18.06
CA ASP A 32 10.47 9.74 -18.32
C ASP A 32 11.69 9.00 -18.95
N GLY A 33 11.42 7.95 -19.73
CA GLY A 33 12.45 7.06 -20.28
C GLY A 33 13.19 6.22 -19.24
N LYS A 34 12.67 6.12 -18.01
CA LYS A 34 13.26 5.40 -16.88
C LYS A 34 12.37 4.23 -16.47
N LYS A 35 13.02 3.21 -15.92
CA LYS A 35 12.37 2.08 -15.27
C LYS A 35 12.49 2.24 -13.76
N LEU A 36 11.37 2.42 -13.08
CA LEU A 36 11.29 2.62 -11.63
C LEU A 36 10.69 1.38 -10.97
N LEU A 37 11.22 1.02 -9.82
CA LEU A 37 10.85 -0.16 -9.03
C LEU A 37 10.56 0.27 -7.59
N GLN A 38 9.80 -0.57 -6.87
CA GLN A 38 9.37 -0.35 -5.48
C GLN A 38 8.37 0.80 -5.32
N SER A 39 7.22 0.51 -4.70
CA SER A 39 6.10 1.44 -4.62
C SER A 39 6.44 2.76 -3.90
N ILE A 40 7.12 2.70 -2.75
CA ILE A 40 7.45 3.92 -1.98
C ILE A 40 8.40 4.85 -2.76
N PRO A 41 9.56 4.41 -3.28
CA PRO A 41 10.40 5.25 -4.14
C PRO A 41 9.70 5.76 -5.40
N ILE A 42 8.80 4.96 -6.00
CA ILE A 42 8.00 5.40 -7.14
C ILE A 42 7.12 6.60 -6.76
N ILE A 43 6.40 6.52 -5.64
CA ILE A 43 5.53 7.60 -5.17
C ILE A 43 6.35 8.87 -4.88
N GLU A 44 7.50 8.73 -4.20
CA GLU A 44 8.38 9.87 -3.91
C GLU A 44 8.91 10.50 -5.21
N TYR A 45 9.36 9.70 -6.20
CA TYR A 45 9.82 10.22 -7.49
C TYR A 45 8.71 11.00 -8.23
N ILE A 46 7.47 10.50 -8.20
CA ILE A 46 6.32 11.20 -8.80
C ILE A 46 6.07 12.51 -8.08
N ASP A 47 6.05 12.53 -6.74
CA ASP A 47 5.83 13.75 -5.97
C ASP A 47 6.93 14.80 -6.24
N GLU A 48 8.20 14.38 -6.26
CA GLU A 48 9.36 15.24 -6.52
C GLU A 48 9.36 15.84 -7.93
N THR A 49 8.98 15.06 -8.94
CA THR A 49 9.10 15.46 -10.36
C THR A 49 7.84 16.09 -10.95
N ARG A 50 6.66 15.80 -10.40
CA ARG A 50 5.39 16.37 -10.90
C ARG A 50 4.97 17.60 -10.12
N GLN A 51 5.24 17.63 -8.82
CA GLN A 51 4.94 18.78 -7.96
C GLN A 51 3.49 19.27 -8.07
N VAL A 52 2.55 18.35 -8.27
CA VAL A 52 1.11 18.64 -8.39
C VAL A 52 0.47 18.56 -7.00
N GLU A 53 -0.46 19.46 -6.72
CA GLU A 53 -1.23 19.42 -5.47
C GLU A 53 -2.29 18.30 -5.48
N PRO A 54 -2.51 17.59 -4.35
CA PRO A 54 -1.78 17.74 -3.09
C PRO A 54 -0.36 17.15 -3.15
N ARG A 55 0.62 17.86 -2.57
CA ARG A 55 1.94 17.27 -2.30
C ARG A 55 1.79 16.07 -1.36
N LEU A 56 2.30 14.91 -1.76
CA LEU A 56 2.23 13.68 -0.96
C LEU A 56 3.26 13.66 0.17
N LEU A 57 4.27 14.54 0.10
CA LEU A 57 5.22 14.80 1.18
C LEU A 57 5.02 16.24 1.69
N PRO A 58 4.55 16.42 2.93
CA PRO A 58 4.39 17.74 3.55
C PRO A 58 5.68 18.57 3.54
N GLU A 59 5.57 19.90 3.50
CA GLU A 59 6.72 20.80 3.60
C GLU A 59 7.37 20.76 4.99
N ASP A 60 6.54 20.72 6.03
CA ASP A 60 6.99 20.61 7.42
C ASP A 60 7.84 19.33 7.63
N PRO A 61 9.08 19.46 8.13
CA PRO A 61 9.97 18.32 8.35
C PRO A 61 9.37 17.21 9.20
N TYR A 62 8.62 17.54 10.24
CA TYR A 62 8.10 16.57 11.18
C TYR A 62 6.87 15.84 10.64
N GLN A 63 5.94 16.56 10.00
CA GLN A 63 4.84 15.94 9.27
C GLN A 63 5.33 15.04 8.12
N ARG A 64 6.39 15.45 7.42
CA ARG A 64 7.03 14.61 6.41
C ARG A 64 7.62 13.33 7.01
N TYR A 65 8.21 13.42 8.20
CA TYR A 65 8.66 12.26 8.96
C TYR A 65 7.49 11.34 9.33
N GLN A 66 6.38 11.89 9.86
CA GLN A 66 5.19 11.11 10.23
C GLN A 66 4.58 10.38 9.02
N ALA A 67 4.46 11.06 7.88
CA ALA A 67 3.95 10.46 6.65
C ALA A 67 4.84 9.27 6.20
N ARG A 68 6.16 9.47 6.23
CA ARG A 68 7.12 8.40 5.91
C ARG A 68 7.09 7.26 6.92
N LEU A 69 6.97 7.56 8.21
CA LEU A 69 6.91 6.56 9.28
C LEU A 69 5.75 5.60 9.03
N ILE A 70 4.54 6.12 8.83
CA ILE A 70 3.34 5.30 8.60
C ILE A 70 3.50 4.47 7.31
N SER A 71 3.90 5.09 6.21
CA SER A 71 4.15 4.37 4.95
C SER A 71 5.20 3.27 5.10
N LYS A 72 6.25 3.49 5.91
CA LYS A 72 7.32 2.50 6.13
C LYS A 72 6.87 1.37 7.03
N ILE A 73 6.08 1.61 8.07
CA ILE A 73 5.47 0.53 8.88
C ILE A 73 4.69 -0.39 7.94
N ILE A 74 3.83 0.15 7.10
CA ILE A 74 3.04 -0.63 6.14
C ILE A 74 3.95 -1.36 5.14
N ALA A 75 4.80 -0.63 4.43
CA ALA A 75 5.55 -1.15 3.28
C ALA A 75 6.75 -2.04 3.67
N SER A 76 7.26 -1.94 4.91
CA SER A 76 8.46 -2.67 5.35
C SER A 76 8.17 -3.69 6.45
N SER A 77 7.19 -3.43 7.31
CA SER A 77 6.92 -4.29 8.49
C SER A 77 5.64 -5.10 8.37
N ILE A 78 4.73 -4.78 7.44
CA ILE A 78 3.48 -5.52 7.22
C ILE A 78 3.48 -6.21 5.86
N GLN A 79 3.48 -5.42 4.79
CA GLN A 79 3.28 -5.90 3.43
C GLN A 79 4.26 -7.01 3.03
N PRO A 80 5.57 -6.95 3.35
CA PRO A 80 6.50 -8.00 2.97
C PRO A 80 6.25 -9.33 3.65
N LEU A 81 5.58 -9.36 4.82
CA LEU A 81 5.33 -10.57 5.60
C LEU A 81 4.04 -11.28 5.16
N GLN A 82 3.07 -10.54 4.63
CA GLN A 82 1.82 -11.06 4.07
C GLN A 82 1.88 -11.28 2.55
N LYS A 83 3.00 -11.01 1.88
CA LYS A 83 3.08 -11.16 0.41
C LYS A 83 3.03 -12.63 0.00
N LEU A 84 2.40 -12.92 -1.14
CA LEU A 84 2.15 -14.28 -1.63
C LEU A 84 3.40 -15.18 -1.66
N SER A 85 4.57 -14.65 -2.06
CA SER A 85 5.81 -15.44 -2.09
C SER A 85 6.33 -15.84 -0.71
N VAL A 86 6.04 -15.05 0.33
CA VAL A 86 6.33 -15.40 1.72
C VAL A 86 5.29 -16.38 2.24
N LEU A 87 4.00 -16.12 1.99
CA LEU A 87 2.92 -17.01 2.41
C LEU A 87 3.04 -18.42 1.82
N LYS A 88 3.47 -18.56 0.56
CA LYS A 88 3.80 -19.86 -0.05
C LYS A 88 4.90 -20.62 0.71
N ARG A 89 5.87 -19.91 1.30
CA ARG A 89 6.95 -20.51 2.10
C ARG A 89 6.51 -20.87 3.53
N VAL A 90 5.59 -20.09 4.10
CA VAL A 90 4.96 -20.40 5.40
C VAL A 90 4.12 -21.68 5.32
N GLY A 91 3.51 -21.94 4.16
CA GLY A 91 2.70 -23.12 3.89
C GLY A 91 1.20 -22.86 4.08
N GLU A 92 0.37 -23.58 3.33
CA GLU A 92 -1.08 -23.33 3.25
C GLU A 92 -1.80 -23.41 4.59
N GLU A 93 -1.36 -24.31 5.48
CA GLU A 93 -1.99 -24.49 6.80
C GLU A 93 -1.80 -23.30 7.74
N LYS A 94 -0.69 -22.54 7.59
CA LYS A 94 -0.29 -21.48 8.53
C LYS A 94 -0.28 -20.09 7.93
N ASN A 95 -0.46 -19.96 6.61
CA ASN A 95 -0.31 -18.68 5.93
C ASN A 95 -1.32 -17.62 6.40
N ALA A 96 -2.56 -18.02 6.69
CA ALA A 96 -3.62 -17.12 7.10
C ALA A 96 -3.39 -16.60 8.52
N GLU A 97 -3.04 -17.48 9.46
CA GLU A 97 -2.67 -17.13 10.84
C GLU A 97 -1.43 -16.22 10.85
N TRP A 98 -0.40 -16.56 10.08
CA TRP A 98 0.80 -15.74 9.93
C TRP A 98 0.49 -14.33 9.44
N ALA A 99 -0.26 -14.21 8.34
CA ALA A 99 -0.63 -12.92 7.79
C ALA A 99 -1.46 -12.12 8.81
N HIS A 100 -2.48 -12.75 9.40
CA HIS A 100 -3.34 -12.13 10.40
C HIS A 100 -2.52 -11.52 11.55
N ASP A 101 -1.58 -12.26 12.13
CA ASP A 101 -0.82 -11.81 13.29
C ASP A 101 0.12 -10.64 12.98
N PHE A 102 0.83 -10.68 11.86
CA PHE A 102 1.72 -9.59 11.46
C PHE A 102 0.94 -8.34 11.01
N ILE A 103 -0.22 -8.52 10.38
CA ILE A 103 -1.12 -7.40 10.07
C ILE A 103 -1.59 -6.77 11.37
N LYS A 104 -2.12 -7.55 12.31
CA LYS A 104 -2.63 -7.05 13.59
C LYS A 104 -1.57 -6.26 14.36
N LEU A 105 -0.35 -6.79 14.45
CA LEU A 105 0.77 -6.13 15.11
C LEU A 105 1.13 -4.79 14.43
N GLY A 106 1.21 -4.79 13.09
CA GLY A 106 1.56 -3.59 12.35
C GLY A 106 0.45 -2.54 12.35
N LEU A 107 -0.81 -2.94 12.22
CA LEU A 107 -1.96 -2.04 12.33
C LEU A 107 -2.03 -1.38 13.70
N TYR A 108 -1.72 -2.10 14.77
CA TYR A 108 -1.58 -1.50 16.09
C TYR A 108 -0.53 -0.38 16.12
N ALA A 109 0.64 -0.60 15.52
CA ALA A 109 1.68 0.43 15.43
C ALA A 109 1.25 1.63 14.56
N VAL A 110 0.54 1.40 13.46
CA VAL A 110 0.01 2.49 12.62
C VAL A 110 -1.04 3.30 13.37
N GLU A 111 -2.00 2.65 14.04
CA GLU A 111 -3.03 3.35 14.83
C GLU A 111 -2.39 4.24 15.91
N LYS A 112 -1.34 3.75 16.59
CA LYS A 112 -0.58 4.57 17.56
C LYS A 112 0.15 5.75 16.94
N ALA A 113 0.73 5.59 15.76
CA ALA A 113 1.34 6.72 15.05
C ALA A 113 0.28 7.76 14.61
N LEU A 114 -0.94 7.31 14.29
CA LEU A 114 -2.04 8.18 13.88
C LEU A 114 -2.62 8.99 15.05
N GLU A 115 -2.57 8.49 16.29
CA GLU A 115 -2.96 9.25 17.49
C GLU A 115 -2.20 10.59 17.60
N GLU A 116 -0.96 10.66 17.09
CA GLU A 116 -0.12 11.87 17.15
C GLU A 116 -0.18 12.75 15.89
N SER A 117 -0.64 12.20 14.76
CA SER A 117 -0.46 12.83 13.43
C SER A 117 -1.76 13.07 12.66
N ALA A 118 -2.80 12.30 12.93
CA ALA A 118 -4.01 12.31 12.12
C ALA A 118 -4.80 13.61 12.29
N GLY A 119 -5.29 14.13 11.16
CA GLY A 119 -6.34 15.14 11.07
C GLY A 119 -7.47 14.61 10.19
N LYS A 120 -7.80 15.33 9.11
CA LYS A 120 -8.67 14.80 8.05
C LYS A 120 -8.06 13.61 7.30
N TYR A 121 -6.76 13.37 7.36
CA TYR A 121 -6.08 12.21 6.75
C TYR A 121 -5.01 11.68 7.69
N CYS A 122 -4.11 10.80 7.21
CA CYS A 122 -3.05 10.22 8.04
C CYS A 122 -2.17 11.27 8.72
N VAL A 123 -1.89 12.39 8.04
CA VAL A 123 -1.09 13.49 8.60
C VAL A 123 -1.76 14.83 8.32
N GLY A 124 -2.37 15.41 9.36
CA GLY A 124 -3.12 16.66 9.23
C GLY A 124 -4.28 16.54 8.23
N ASP A 125 -4.50 17.60 7.45
CA ASP A 125 -5.71 17.74 6.62
C ASP A 125 -5.48 17.55 5.11
N ARG A 126 -4.30 17.09 4.70
CA ARG A 126 -3.96 16.82 3.29
C ARG A 126 -3.58 15.35 3.09
N VAL A 127 -3.90 14.83 1.91
CA VAL A 127 -3.52 13.47 1.50
C VAL A 127 -1.99 13.41 1.37
N THR A 128 -1.39 12.39 1.96
CA THR A 128 0.05 12.14 1.96
C THR A 128 0.37 10.74 1.41
N ILE A 129 1.66 10.41 1.31
CA ILE A 129 2.11 9.06 0.97
C ILE A 129 1.60 7.97 1.95
N ALA A 130 1.30 8.34 3.20
CA ALA A 130 0.69 7.42 4.17
C ALA A 130 -0.71 6.99 3.72
N ASP A 131 -1.49 7.94 3.21
CA ASP A 131 -2.84 7.72 2.70
C ASP A 131 -2.86 6.88 1.42
N CYS A 132 -1.81 6.94 0.60
CA CYS A 132 -1.65 6.03 -0.54
C CYS A 132 -1.42 4.56 -0.12
N CYS A 133 -0.91 4.34 1.11
CA CYS A 133 -0.55 3.02 1.62
C CYS A 133 -1.64 2.40 2.49
N LEU A 134 -2.48 3.22 3.13
CA LEU A 134 -3.45 2.77 4.13
C LEU A 134 -4.60 1.93 3.54
N PRO A 135 -5.38 2.39 2.54
CA PRO A 135 -6.48 1.59 1.98
C PRO A 135 -6.07 0.19 1.45
N PRO A 136 -4.98 0.03 0.67
CA PRO A 136 -4.60 -1.31 0.21
C PRO A 136 -4.17 -2.22 1.37
N GLN A 137 -3.65 -1.67 2.47
CA GLN A 137 -3.34 -2.46 3.65
C GLN A 137 -4.60 -2.87 4.43
N LEU A 138 -5.60 -1.99 4.57
CA LEU A 138 -6.87 -2.33 5.20
C LEU A 138 -7.69 -3.31 4.35
N TYR A 139 -7.58 -3.25 3.02
CA TYR A 139 -8.10 -4.28 2.13
C TYR A 139 -7.50 -5.66 2.46
N ASN A 140 -6.17 -5.77 2.56
CA ASN A 140 -5.51 -7.02 2.95
C ASN A 140 -5.89 -7.47 4.36
N ALA A 141 -6.05 -6.54 5.31
CA ALA A 141 -6.51 -6.85 6.65
C ALA A 141 -7.89 -7.54 6.65
N ARG A 142 -8.82 -7.06 5.80
CA ARG A 142 -10.12 -7.72 5.60
C ARG A 142 -9.99 -9.10 4.96
N LEU A 143 -9.12 -9.26 3.95
CA LEU A 143 -8.86 -10.57 3.33
C LEU A 143 -8.37 -11.61 4.36
N PHE A 144 -7.51 -11.19 5.28
CA PHE A 144 -6.99 -12.05 6.36
C PHE A 144 -7.81 -11.99 7.65
N LYS A 145 -9.05 -11.47 7.58
CA LYS A 145 -10.04 -11.47 8.66
C LYS A 145 -9.57 -10.80 9.97
N VAL A 146 -8.72 -9.78 9.87
CA VAL A 146 -8.34 -8.94 11.02
C VAL A 146 -9.52 -8.02 11.38
N ASP A 147 -9.88 -8.00 12.66
CA ASP A 147 -10.96 -7.13 13.18
C ASP A 147 -10.52 -5.66 13.16
N LEU A 148 -11.13 -4.88 12.26
CA LEU A 148 -10.83 -3.46 12.10
C LEU A 148 -11.55 -2.55 13.10
N THR A 149 -12.47 -3.07 13.91
CA THR A 149 -13.14 -2.27 14.95
C THR A 149 -12.18 -1.79 16.04
N ALA A 150 -11.03 -2.45 16.18
CA ALA A 150 -9.93 -2.05 17.05
C ALA A 150 -9.14 -0.84 16.55
N TYR A 151 -9.40 -0.35 15.32
CA TYR A 151 -8.63 0.71 14.66
C TYR A 151 -9.53 1.84 14.12
N PRO A 152 -10.21 2.59 15.00
CA PRO A 152 -11.19 3.62 14.60
C PRO A 152 -10.59 4.79 13.81
N ILE A 153 -9.33 5.19 14.05
CA ILE A 153 -8.71 6.31 13.31
C ILE A 153 -8.46 5.89 11.87
N MET A 154 -7.82 4.72 11.66
CA MET A 154 -7.57 4.19 10.33
C MET A 154 -8.84 3.99 9.51
N THR A 155 -9.89 3.39 10.10
CA THR A 155 -11.15 3.13 9.39
C THR A 155 -11.85 4.43 9.01
N ALA A 156 -11.90 5.44 9.89
CA ALA A 156 -12.48 6.74 9.56
C ALA A 156 -11.67 7.49 8.47
N ILE A 157 -10.34 7.35 8.44
CA ILE A 157 -9.51 7.91 7.36
C ILE A 157 -9.82 7.21 6.04
N GLU A 158 -9.88 5.88 6.03
CA GLU A 158 -10.17 5.11 4.82
C GLU A 158 -11.54 5.46 4.21
N GLU A 159 -12.57 5.64 5.04
CA GLU A 159 -13.89 6.10 4.59
C GLU A 159 -13.79 7.43 3.84
N ARG A 160 -13.09 8.43 4.40
CA ARG A 160 -12.86 9.73 3.76
C ARG A 160 -12.05 9.60 2.46
N LEU A 161 -11.02 8.75 2.45
CA LEU A 161 -10.21 8.52 1.26
C LEU A 161 -11.06 7.89 0.15
N ASN A 162 -11.91 6.92 0.48
CA ASN A 162 -12.81 6.24 -0.45
C ASN A 162 -13.87 7.17 -1.06
N GLU A 163 -14.10 8.38 -0.54
CA GLU A 163 -14.95 9.38 -1.16
C GLU A 163 -14.26 10.11 -2.32
N LEU A 164 -12.93 10.17 -2.33
CA LEU A 164 -12.14 10.90 -3.31
C LEU A 164 -12.12 10.18 -4.68
N PRO A 165 -12.26 10.89 -5.81
CA PRO A 165 -12.26 10.28 -7.15
C PRO A 165 -11.03 9.41 -7.42
N ALA A 166 -9.83 9.89 -7.07
CA ALA A 166 -8.59 9.16 -7.31
C ALA A 166 -8.55 7.79 -6.60
N PHE A 167 -9.10 7.68 -5.39
CA PHE A 167 -9.14 6.43 -4.64
C PHE A 167 -10.24 5.50 -5.14
N LYS A 168 -11.40 6.05 -5.55
CA LYS A 168 -12.46 5.28 -6.23
C LYS A 168 -11.95 4.65 -7.51
N GLU A 169 -11.24 5.42 -8.34
CA GLU A 169 -10.67 4.95 -9.61
C GLU A 169 -9.55 3.93 -9.41
N ALA A 170 -8.74 4.08 -8.36
CA ALA A 170 -7.65 3.16 -8.03
C ALA A 170 -8.12 1.89 -7.28
N HIS A 171 -9.40 1.79 -6.91
CA HIS A 171 -9.89 0.66 -6.14
C HIS A 171 -9.74 -0.67 -6.93
N PRO A 172 -9.32 -1.79 -6.29
CA PRO A 172 -9.05 -3.05 -6.99
C PRO A 172 -10.20 -3.55 -7.88
N ASN A 173 -11.46 -3.40 -7.43
CA ASN A 173 -12.65 -3.80 -8.20
C ASN A 173 -12.98 -2.92 -9.41
N ARG A 174 -12.24 -1.82 -9.61
CA ARG A 174 -12.39 -0.92 -10.76
C ARG A 174 -11.30 -1.14 -11.82
N GLN A 175 -10.38 -2.06 -11.60
CA GLN A 175 -9.29 -2.33 -12.53
C GLN A 175 -9.74 -3.28 -13.65
N SER A 176 -9.17 -3.12 -14.85
CA SER A 176 -9.54 -3.91 -16.03
C SER A 176 -9.28 -5.42 -15.89
N ASP A 177 -8.40 -5.79 -14.96
CA ASP A 177 -8.01 -7.16 -14.63
C ASP A 177 -8.67 -7.71 -13.37
N TYR A 178 -9.64 -6.97 -12.80
CA TYR A 178 -10.46 -7.49 -11.72
C TYR A 178 -11.28 -8.69 -12.20
N VAL A 179 -11.30 -9.74 -11.39
CA VAL A 179 -12.11 -10.93 -11.59
C VAL A 179 -12.98 -11.07 -10.33
N GLU A 180 -14.30 -11.09 -10.49
CA GLU A 180 -15.21 -11.45 -9.39
C GLU A 180 -14.92 -12.90 -8.97
N GLU A 181 -14.72 -13.11 -7.67
CA GLU A 181 -14.57 -14.44 -7.05
C GLU A 181 -15.91 -15.17 -6.94
#